data_AF-A0A934PZA4-F1
#
_entry.id   AF-A0A934PZA4-F1
#
_cell.length_a   1.000
_cell.length_b   1.000
_cell.length_c   1.000
_cell.angle_alpha   90.00
_cell.angle_beta   90.00
_cell.angle_gamma   90.00
#
_symmetry.space_group_name_H-M   'P 1'
#
loop_
_entity.id
_entity.type
_entity.pdbx_description
1 polymer ?
#
loop_
_entity_poly.entity_id
_entity_poly.type
_entity_poly.pdbx_seq_one_letter_code
_entity_poly.pdbx_strand_id
1 'polypeptide(L)'
;MASDASFVQYVCDQAGLGARVTTKRMFGEYALYVDGKVSAFVCDNRVFLKPTAEGRALLPDLPGGAPYPQAKAHIQADLLLDDPPLWRRALLVTADALPLPKPKKPRAAAAKR
;
A
#
# COMPACT_ATOMS: atom_id res chain seq x y z
N MET A 1 -0.99 15.15 -9.68
CA MET A 1 -0.85 16.11 -8.56
C MET A 1 -0.22 15.37 -7.39
N ALA A 2 0.37 16.08 -6.43
CA ALA A 2 0.89 15.41 -5.24
C ALA A 2 -0.28 14.92 -4.38
N SER A 3 -0.22 13.68 -3.90
CA SER A 3 -1.24 13.16 -2.99
C SER A 3 -1.24 13.88 -1.64
N ASP A 4 -2.42 14.10 -1.08
CA ASP A 4 -2.60 14.78 0.21
C ASP A 4 -2.20 13.87 1.37
N ALA A 5 -1.50 14.44 2.36
CA ALA A 5 -1.10 13.69 3.56
C ALA A 5 -2.32 13.16 4.35
N SER A 6 -3.44 13.90 4.33
CA SER A 6 -4.71 13.49 4.95
C SER A 6 -5.31 12.27 4.26
N PHE A 7 -5.28 12.22 2.93
CA PHE A 7 -5.76 11.05 2.18
C PHE A 7 -4.90 9.82 2.47
N VAL A 8 -3.58 9.98 2.50
CA VAL A 8 -2.66 8.88 2.84
C VAL A 8 -2.91 8.35 4.25
N GLN A 9 -3.19 9.24 5.21
CA GLN A 9 -3.54 8.84 6.58
C GLN A 9 -4.86 8.07 6.58
N TYR A 10 -5.89 8.56 5.89
CA TYR A 10 -7.17 7.87 5.75
C TYR A 10 -7.00 6.45 5.16
N VAL A 11 -6.20 6.28 4.10
CA VAL A 11 -5.91 4.97 3.50
C VAL A 11 -5.26 4.02 4.52
N CYS A 12 -4.36 4.53 5.37
CA CYS A 12 -3.73 3.74 6.42
C CYS A 12 -4.71 3.37 7.54
N ASP A 13 -5.59 4.30 7.92
CA ASP A 13 -6.60 4.09 8.95
C ASP A 13 -7.62 3.04 8.51
N GLN A 14 -8.06 3.06 7.24
CA GLN A 14 -8.93 2.03 6.67
C GLN A 14 -8.29 0.63 6.72
N ALA A 15 -6.96 0.53 6.63
CA ALA A 15 -6.30 -0.77 6.73
C ALA A 15 -6.40 -1.38 8.15
N GLY A 16 -6.56 -0.56 9.19
CA GLY A 16 -6.67 -1.03 10.58
C GLY A 16 -5.48 -1.86 11.07
N LEU A 17 -4.31 -1.71 10.45
CA LEU A 17 -3.09 -2.50 10.74
C LEU A 17 -2.16 -1.83 11.76
N GLY A 18 -2.47 -0.60 12.19
CA GLY A 18 -1.70 0.14 13.18
C GLY A 18 -0.22 0.26 12.79
N ALA A 19 0.69 -0.07 13.72
CA ALA A 19 2.13 0.07 13.52
C ALA A 19 2.74 -0.84 12.44
N ARG A 20 1.99 -1.84 11.95
CA ARG A 20 2.44 -2.71 10.84
C ARG A 20 2.43 -1.98 9.50
N VAL A 21 1.55 -0.98 9.35
CA VAL A 21 1.50 -0.12 8.17
C VAL A 21 2.34 1.13 8.42
N THR A 22 3.27 1.39 7.52
CA THR A 22 4.06 2.62 7.51
C THR A 22 4.07 3.22 6.12
N THR A 23 4.11 4.54 6.02
CA THR A 23 4.17 5.24 4.74
C THR A 23 5.51 5.93 4.58
N LYS A 24 6.00 5.97 3.34
CA LYS A 24 7.18 6.77 3.00
C LYS A 24 6.89 7.58 1.75
N ARG A 25 7.08 8.90 1.85
CA ARG A 25 6.99 9.81 0.71
C ARG A 25 8.19 9.60 -0.21
N MET A 26 7.95 9.46 -1.50
CA MET A 26 8.97 9.27 -2.54
C MET A 26 8.53 10.02 -3.80
N PHE A 27 9.36 10.95 -4.28
CA PHE A 27 9.12 11.70 -5.52
C PHE A 27 7.76 12.41 -5.60
N GLY A 28 7.25 12.92 -4.47
CA GLY A 28 5.96 13.62 -4.39
C GLY A 28 4.78 12.72 -4.02
N GLU A 29 4.89 11.40 -4.24
CA GLU A 29 3.87 10.39 -3.95
C GLU A 29 4.20 9.56 -2.70
N TYR A 30 3.35 8.61 -2.34
CA TYR A 30 3.51 7.79 -1.14
C TYR A 30 3.55 6.30 -1.46
N ALA A 31 4.48 5.60 -0.81
CA ALA A 31 4.51 4.14 -0.78
C ALA A 31 4.03 3.64 0.58
N LEU A 32 3.14 2.64 0.58
CA LEU A 32 2.62 1.95 1.75
C LEU A 32 3.40 0.67 1.97
N TYR A 33 3.91 0.54 3.19
CA TYR A 33 4.68 -0.60 3.66
C TYR A 33 3.88 -1.38 4.68
N VAL A 34 3.80 -2.69 4.51
CA VAL A 34 3.29 -3.64 5.50
C VAL A 34 4.47 -4.50 5.93
N ASP A 35 4.79 -4.50 7.22
CA ASP A 35 5.93 -5.25 7.79
C ASP A 35 7.26 -4.99 7.06
N GLY A 36 7.45 -3.74 6.58
CA GLY A 36 8.64 -3.32 5.85
C GLY A 36 8.68 -3.68 4.37
N LYS A 37 7.61 -4.27 3.81
CA LYS A 37 7.43 -4.58 2.39
C LYS A 37 6.49 -3.60 1.69
N VAL A 38 6.87 -3.09 0.52
CA VAL A 38 6.02 -2.18 -0.28
C VAL A 38 4.84 -2.94 -0.86
N SER A 39 3.66 -2.71 -0.29
CA SER A 39 2.44 -3.44 -0.66
C SER A 39 1.53 -2.61 -1.57
N ALA A 40 1.49 -1.29 -1.38
CA ALA A 40 0.70 -0.39 -2.22
C ALA A 40 1.38 0.97 -2.42
N PHE A 41 0.86 1.75 -3.35
CA PHE A 41 1.24 3.14 -3.62
C PHE A 41 0.00 4.01 -3.58
N VAL A 42 0.17 5.26 -3.16
CA VAL A 42 -0.85 6.31 -3.26
C VAL A 42 -0.29 7.37 -4.18
N CYS A 43 -0.93 7.51 -5.34
CA CYS A 43 -0.56 8.45 -6.39
C CYS A 43 -1.79 9.23 -6.84
N ASP A 44 -1.69 10.55 -6.93
CA ASP A 44 -2.80 11.42 -7.38
C ASP A 44 -4.12 11.18 -6.60
N ASN A 45 -4.04 10.97 -5.28
CA ASN A 45 -5.15 10.59 -4.42
C ASN A 45 -5.89 9.29 -4.84
N ARG A 46 -5.15 8.37 -5.46
CA ARG A 46 -5.61 7.03 -5.84
C ARG A 46 -4.70 5.97 -5.27
N VAL A 47 -5.26 4.81 -4.96
CA VAL A 47 -4.57 3.67 -4.34
C VAL A 47 -4.27 2.62 -5.42
N PHE A 48 -3.01 2.23 -5.48
CA PHE A 48 -2.49 1.24 -6.40
C PHE A 48 -1.83 0.10 -5.62
N LEU A 49 -2.45 -1.07 -5.62
CA LEU A 49 -1.88 -2.27 -5.03
C LEU A 49 -0.86 -2.90 -5.98
N LYS A 50 0.24 -3.39 -5.43
CA LYS A 50 1.29 -4.03 -6.24
C LYS A 50 0.72 -5.24 -6.99
N PRO A 51 1.03 -5.42 -8.29
CA PRO A 51 0.47 -6.51 -9.10
C PRO A 51 1.15 -7.85 -8.74
N THR A 52 0.73 -8.45 -7.63
CA THR A 52 1.10 -9.81 -7.22
C THR A 52 0.06 -10.80 -7.75
N ALA A 53 0.45 -12.06 -7.93
CA ALA A 53 -0.47 -13.09 -8.41
C ALA A 53 -1.62 -13.29 -7.42
N GLU A 54 -1.30 -13.27 -6.14
CA GLU A 54 -2.19 -13.43 -5.00
C GLU A 54 -3.13 -12.23 -4.85
N GLY A 55 -2.61 -11.00 -5.00
CA GLY A 55 -3.44 -9.80 -5.03
C GLY A 55 -4.40 -9.79 -6.21
N ARG A 56 -3.96 -10.25 -7.40
CA ARG A 56 -4.82 -10.34 -8.59
C ARG A 56 -5.85 -11.46 -8.47
N ALA A 57 -5.52 -12.57 -7.84
CA ALA A 57 -6.46 -13.65 -7.56
C ALA A 57 -7.52 -13.24 -6.53
N LEU A 58 -7.15 -12.41 -5.55
CA LEU A 58 -8.10 -11.84 -4.59
C LEU A 58 -9.02 -10.79 -5.22
N LEU A 59 -8.50 -10.04 -6.19
CA LEU A 59 -9.16 -8.87 -6.79
C LEU A 59 -9.20 -8.99 -8.34
N PRO A 60 -9.84 -10.04 -8.89
CA PRO A 60 -9.80 -10.31 -10.33
C PRO A 60 -10.53 -9.24 -11.13
N ASP A 61 -11.59 -8.67 -10.56
CA ASP A 61 -12.49 -7.72 -11.22
C ASP A 61 -12.02 -6.27 -11.12
N LEU A 62 -11.00 -5.98 -10.29
CA LEU A 62 -10.50 -4.63 -10.16
C LEU A 62 -9.71 -4.20 -11.41
N PRO A 63 -9.88 -2.96 -11.86
CA PRO A 63 -9.18 -2.47 -13.04
C PRO A 63 -7.67 -2.38 -12.79
N GLY A 64 -6.91 -2.51 -13.88
CA GLY A 64 -5.49 -2.18 -13.88
C GLY A 64 -5.30 -0.69 -14.12
N GLY A 65 -4.35 -0.07 -13.42
CA GLY A 65 -3.98 1.33 -13.60
C GLY A 65 -2.49 1.55 -13.47
N ALA A 66 -1.95 2.51 -14.21
CA ALA A 66 -0.55 2.90 -14.11
C ALA A 66 -0.42 4.04 -13.07
N PRO A 67 0.33 3.87 -11.98
CA PRO A 67 0.51 4.94 -10.97
C PRO A 67 1.28 6.16 -11.50
N TYR A 68 1.99 6.03 -12.62
CA TYR A 68 2.71 7.11 -13.31
C TYR A 68 2.91 6.74 -14.79
N PRO A 69 3.21 7.70 -15.68
CA PRO A 69 3.48 7.42 -17.09
C PRO A 69 4.62 6.39 -17.22
N GLN A 70 4.39 5.31 -17.99
CA GLN A 70 5.31 4.17 -18.18
C GLN A 70 5.42 3.18 -17.02
N ALA A 71 4.62 3.33 -15.95
CA ALA A 71 4.55 2.31 -14.91
C ALA A 71 3.92 1.00 -15.43
N LYS A 72 4.34 -0.13 -14.87
CA LYS A 72 3.60 -1.38 -15.05
C LYS A 72 2.19 -1.24 -14.48
N ALA A 73 1.21 -1.94 -15.06
CA ALA A 73 -0.15 -1.97 -14.55
C ALA A 73 -0.17 -2.50 -13.11
N HIS A 74 -0.64 -1.66 -12.19
CA HIS A 74 -0.95 -2.01 -10.80
C HIS A 74 -2.45 -2.24 -10.66
N ILE A 75 -2.87 -2.91 -9.59
CA ILE A 75 -4.30 -3.10 -9.34
C ILE A 75 -4.82 -1.81 -8.72
N GLN A 76 -5.76 -1.15 -9.40
CA GLN A 76 -6.38 0.05 -8.88
C GLN A 76 -7.35 -0.35 -7.77
N ALA A 77 -7.07 0.11 -6.55
CA ALA A 77 -7.66 -0.37 -5.31
C ALA A 77 -8.48 0.72 -4.58
N ASP A 78 -8.83 1.81 -5.26
CA ASP A 78 -9.59 2.94 -4.68
C ASP A 78 -10.88 2.47 -4.02
N LEU A 79 -11.61 1.57 -4.69
CA LEU A 79 -12.90 1.03 -4.23
C LEU A 79 -12.77 0.17 -2.97
N LEU A 80 -11.57 -0.31 -2.64
CA LEU A 80 -11.37 -1.10 -1.42
C LEU A 80 -11.43 -0.23 -0.16
N LEU A 81 -11.28 1.09 -0.28
CA LEU A 81 -11.37 1.98 0.87
C LEU A 81 -12.77 2.01 1.49
N ASP A 82 -13.81 1.65 0.72
CA ASP A 82 -15.18 1.49 1.20
C ASP A 82 -15.44 0.11 1.86
N ASP A 83 -14.50 -0.84 1.71
CA ASP A 83 -14.49 -2.16 2.37
C ASP A 83 -13.18 -2.34 3.18
N PRO A 84 -13.10 -1.76 4.38
CA PRO A 84 -11.88 -1.80 5.21
C PRO A 84 -11.37 -3.23 5.49
N PRO A 85 -12.23 -4.23 5.79
CA PRO A 85 -11.80 -5.63 5.91
C PRO A 85 -11.12 -6.16 4.64
N LEU A 86 -11.68 -5.90 3.46
CA LEU A 86 -11.10 -6.35 2.20
C LEU A 86 -9.80 -5.61 1.88
N TRP A 87 -9.73 -4.30 2.13
CA TRP A 87 -8.51 -3.51 1.99
C TRP A 87 -7.36 -4.05 2.85
N ARG A 88 -7.65 -4.30 4.13
CA ARG A 88 -6.70 -4.92 5.06
C ARG A 88 -6.19 -6.26 4.52
N ARG A 89 -7.09 -7.12 4.04
CA ARG A 89 -6.73 -8.43 3.49
C ARG A 89 -5.87 -8.30 2.25
N ALA A 90 -6.21 -7.39 1.33
CA ALA A 90 -5.45 -7.14 0.11
C ALA A 90 -4.01 -6.70 0.40
N LEU A 91 -3.82 -5.82 1.39
CA LEU A 91 -2.50 -5.41 1.86
C LEU A 91 -1.70 -6.58 2.43
N LEU A 92 -2.29 -7.40 3.28
CA LEU A 92 -1.61 -8.55 3.90
C LEU A 92 -1.22 -9.62 2.87
N VAL A 93 -2.15 -10.01 2.00
CA VAL A 93 -1.89 -11.01 0.94
C VAL A 93 -0.80 -10.53 0.00
N THR A 94 -0.83 -9.25 -0.37
CA THR A 94 0.22 -8.65 -1.20
C THR A 94 1.55 -8.62 -0.47
N ALA A 95 1.58 -8.31 0.82
CA ALA A 95 2.79 -8.32 1.62
C ALA A 95 3.37 -9.75 1.73
N ASP A 96 2.54 -10.77 1.93
CA ASP A 96 2.97 -12.16 2.08
C ASP A 96 3.55 -12.73 0.78
N ALA A 97 2.94 -12.39 -0.36
CA ALA A 97 3.42 -12.73 -1.70
C ALA A 97 4.79 -12.13 -2.05
N LEU A 98 5.20 -11.07 -1.37
CA LEU A 98 6.45 -10.40 -1.65
C LEU A 98 7.62 -11.04 -0.92
N PRO A 99 8.81 -11.10 -1.55
CA PRO A 99 10.00 -11.64 -0.92
C PRO A 99 10.25 -10.93 0.42
N LEU A 100 10.71 -11.71 1.40
CA LEU A 100 11.01 -11.16 2.72
C LEU A 100 11.96 -9.97 2.57
N PRO A 101 11.66 -8.83 3.22
CA PRO A 101 12.58 -7.72 3.21
C PRO A 101 13.87 -8.23 3.85
N LYS A 102 15.03 -7.91 3.26
CA LYS A 102 16.32 -8.22 3.88
C LYS A 102 16.26 -7.80 5.35
N PRO A 103 16.72 -8.62 6.30
CA PRO A 103 16.61 -8.32 7.72
C PRO A 103 17.19 -6.94 7.99
N LYS A 104 16.32 -5.98 8.30
CA LYS A 104 16.75 -4.65 8.69
C LYS A 104 17.38 -4.79 10.06
N LYS A 105 18.62 -4.28 10.24
CA LYS A 105 19.19 -4.06 11.57
C LYS A 105 18.12 -3.38 12.43
N PRO A 106 17.93 -3.81 13.70
CA PRO A 106 16.87 -3.30 14.55
C PRO A 106 16.99 -1.78 14.60
N ARG A 107 16.02 -1.10 13.99
CA ARG A 107 15.90 0.34 14.14
C ARG A 107 15.21 0.53 15.48
N ALA A 108 15.98 1.03 16.46
CA ALA A 108 15.47 1.41 17.76
C ALA A 108 14.14 2.15 17.57
N ALA A 109 13.08 1.58 18.14
CA ALA A 109 11.76 2.18 18.13
C ALA A 109 11.92 3.61 18.68
N ALA A 110 11.69 4.60 17.82
CA ALA A 110 11.59 5.98 18.27
C ALA A 110 10.30 6.06 19.09
N ALA A 111 10.47 5.87 20.40
CA ALA A 111 9.48 6.21 21.41
C ALA A 111 9.08 7.68 21.17
N LYS A 112 7.85 7.92 20.72
CA LYS A 112 7.25 9.24 20.79
C LYS A 112 7.04 9.54 22.28
N ARG A 113 7.84 10.48 22.80
CA ARG A 113 7.65 11.16 24.08
C ARG A 113 6.56 12.21 23.98
#